data_AF-A0A7T0KLM5-F1
#
_entry.id   AF-A0A7T0KLM5-F1
#
_cell.length_a   1.000
_cell.length_b   1.000
_cell.length_c   1.000
_cell.angle_alpha   90.00
_cell.angle_beta   90.00
_cell.angle_gamma   90.00
#
_symmetry.space_group_name_H-M   'P 1'
#
loop_
_entity.id
_entity.type
_entity.pdbx_description
1 polymer ?
#
loop_
_entity_poly.entity_id
_entity_poly.type
_entity_poly.pdbx_seq_one_letter_code
_entity_poly.pdbx_strand_id
1 'polypeptide(L)'
;MRRRAAALILLAVVVLAAAGLCSRPEPAPEPAPAPAPSEVPETIPQSRPVVLEVPRIGLRAEFEPGDCRVKDGAINPATMRLACAFTAPDRPYELPGTHASDVVVTAGHTGAGVPGVFDSLYDARSNAHTVTLGDALYMRTEASGERWLKYVATDLHDPTKDALAEDPAVWGTGATPGRLLTISCIQPLLSDSVRNAVVGWQFEGVVDDIR
;
A
#
# COMPACT_ATOMS: atom_id res chain seq x y z
N MET A 1 92.71 9.99 -28.35
CA MET A 1 91.49 9.17 -28.20
C MET A 1 90.49 9.81 -27.21
N ARG A 2 89.93 11.00 -27.49
CA ARG A 2 88.94 11.66 -26.59
C ARG A 2 87.77 12.36 -27.28
N ARG A 3 87.63 12.24 -28.61
CA ARG A 3 86.60 12.97 -29.39
C ARG A 3 85.49 12.10 -29.99
N ARG A 4 85.47 10.79 -29.73
CA ARG A 4 84.47 9.87 -30.33
C ARG A 4 83.39 9.36 -29.37
N ALA A 5 83.49 9.66 -28.07
CA ALA A 5 82.54 9.14 -27.06
C ALA A 5 81.36 10.08 -26.74
N ALA A 6 81.43 11.36 -27.12
CA ALA A 6 80.37 12.34 -26.78
C ALA A 6 79.19 12.36 -27.77
N ALA A 7 79.38 11.89 -29.01
CA ALA A 7 78.35 11.95 -30.06
C ALA A 7 77.29 10.84 -29.95
N LEU A 8 77.60 9.73 -29.26
CA LEU A 8 76.69 8.58 -29.14
C LEU A 8 75.68 8.73 -27.99
N ILE A 9 75.95 9.57 -26.99
CA ILE A 9 75.05 9.78 -25.85
C ILE A 9 73.94 10.79 -26.18
N LEU A 10 74.22 11.80 -27.01
CA LEU A 10 73.22 12.80 -27.42
C LEU A 10 72.19 12.25 -28.43
N LEU A 11 72.54 11.25 -29.25
CA LEU A 11 71.60 10.66 -30.21
C LEU A 11 70.60 9.70 -29.56
N ALA A 12 70.94 9.09 -28.42
CA ALA A 12 70.05 8.15 -27.71
C ALA A 12 68.94 8.86 -26.91
N VAL A 13 69.17 10.11 -26.48
CA VAL A 13 68.17 10.87 -25.68
C VAL A 13 67.09 11.51 -26.56
N VAL A 14 67.38 11.81 -27.83
CA VAL A 14 66.40 12.45 -28.74
C VAL A 14 65.37 11.45 -29.30
N VAL A 15 65.72 10.16 -29.46
CA VAL A 15 64.80 9.16 -30.02
C VAL A 15 63.72 8.73 -29.02
N LEU A 16 63.99 8.77 -27.72
CA LEU A 16 63.01 8.40 -26.68
C LEU A 16 61.97 9.48 -26.36
N ALA A 17 62.20 10.74 -26.77
CA ALA A 17 61.25 11.83 -26.55
C ALA A 17 60.15 11.95 -27.62
N ALA A 18 60.28 11.27 -28.77
CA ALA A 18 59.33 11.36 -29.88
C ALA A 18 58.22 10.29 -29.85
N ALA A 19 58.34 9.24 -29.03
CA ALA A 19 57.38 8.13 -29.00
C ALA A 19 56.24 8.30 -27.96
N GLY A 20 56.29 9.33 -27.12
CA GLY A 20 55.36 9.50 -25.99
C GLY A 20 54.17 10.45 -26.23
N LEU A 21 54.04 11.07 -27.41
CA LEU A 21 53.08 12.17 -27.63
C LEU A 21 51.80 11.82 -28.41
N CYS A 22 51.55 10.55 -28.78
CA CYS A 22 50.41 10.18 -29.64
C CYS A 22 49.40 9.21 -29.03
N SER A 23 49.23 9.20 -27.70
CA SER A 23 48.12 8.47 -27.08
C SER A 23 47.26 9.44 -26.28
N ARG A 24 46.42 10.18 -27.00
CA ARG A 24 45.27 10.87 -26.41
C ARG A 24 44.31 9.76 -25.98
N PRO A 25 43.95 9.62 -24.69
CA PRO A 25 42.94 8.64 -24.29
C PRO A 25 41.66 8.96 -25.05
N GLU A 26 41.12 7.97 -25.75
CA GLU A 26 39.78 8.08 -26.31
C GLU A 26 38.81 8.32 -25.14
N PRO A 27 37.91 9.33 -25.22
CA PRO A 27 36.93 9.53 -24.18
C PRO A 27 36.12 8.24 -24.04
N ALA A 28 36.04 7.71 -22.82
CA ALA A 28 35.18 6.57 -22.54
C ALA A 28 33.75 6.89 -23.05
N PRO A 29 33.05 5.95 -23.69
CA PRO A 29 31.67 6.16 -24.09
C PRO A 29 30.87 6.59 -22.86
N GLU A 30 30.18 7.73 -22.99
CA GLU A 30 29.29 8.22 -21.95
C GLU A 30 28.24 7.12 -21.67
N PRO A 31 27.98 6.75 -20.39
CA PRO A 31 26.96 5.77 -20.07
C PRO A 31 25.66 6.20 -20.72
N ALA A 32 25.03 5.29 -21.49
CA ALA A 32 23.72 5.55 -22.06
C ALA A 32 22.78 6.03 -20.93
N PRO A 33 21.98 7.09 -21.15
CA PRO A 33 21.02 7.53 -20.16
C PRO A 33 20.18 6.34 -19.73
N ALA A 34 20.10 6.12 -18.42
CA ALA A 34 19.20 5.11 -17.88
C ALA A 34 17.80 5.35 -18.47
N PRO A 35 17.08 4.29 -18.88
CA PRO A 35 15.70 4.46 -19.33
C PRO A 35 14.95 5.25 -18.25
N ALA A 36 14.31 6.35 -18.67
CA ALA A 36 13.45 7.09 -17.77
C ALA A 36 12.43 6.11 -17.17
N PRO A 37 12.13 6.21 -15.86
CA PRO A 37 11.01 5.46 -15.30
C PRO A 37 9.77 5.70 -16.18
N SER A 38 9.10 4.63 -16.61
CA SER A 38 7.81 4.76 -17.26
C SER A 38 6.82 5.30 -16.23
N GLU A 39 6.72 6.62 -16.10
CA GLU A 39 5.64 7.28 -15.37
C GLU A 39 4.37 7.22 -16.22
N VAL A 40 3.69 6.08 -16.13
CA VAL A 40 2.23 6.05 -16.28
C VAL A 40 1.74 5.51 -14.95
N PRO A 41 0.98 6.27 -14.14
CA PRO A 41 0.22 5.63 -13.08
C PRO A 41 -0.70 4.64 -13.79
N GLU A 42 -0.36 3.35 -13.75
CA GLU A 42 -1.17 2.33 -14.38
C GLU A 42 -2.49 2.27 -13.63
N THR A 43 -3.49 2.94 -14.18
CA THR A 43 -4.86 2.98 -13.71
C THR A 43 -5.35 1.56 -13.46
N ILE A 44 -5.64 1.24 -12.20
CA ILE A 44 -6.39 0.05 -11.84
C ILE A 44 -7.87 0.48 -11.79
N PRO A 45 -8.74 -0.05 -12.66
CA PRO A 45 -10.17 0.25 -12.63
C PRO A 45 -10.78 -0.32 -11.36
N GLN A 46 -11.95 0.19 -10.98
CA GLN A 46 -12.67 -0.33 -9.83
C GLN A 46 -13.11 -1.77 -10.05
N SER A 47 -12.82 -2.64 -9.10
CA SER A 47 -13.24 -4.05 -9.15
C SER A 47 -13.29 -4.66 -7.74
N ARG A 48 -13.80 -5.88 -7.61
CA ARG A 48 -13.90 -6.51 -6.28
C ARG A 48 -12.51 -6.69 -5.67
N PRO A 49 -12.33 -6.43 -4.36
CA PRO A 49 -11.11 -6.78 -3.67
C PRO A 49 -10.97 -8.30 -3.60
N VAL A 50 -9.73 -8.79 -3.65
CA VAL A 50 -9.40 -10.22 -3.54
C VAL A 50 -8.57 -10.51 -2.29
N VAL A 51 -7.64 -9.62 -1.95
CA VAL A 51 -6.84 -9.71 -0.72
C VAL A 51 -6.48 -8.32 -0.21
N LEU A 52 -6.44 -8.18 1.11
CA LEU A 52 -5.98 -7.01 1.85
C LEU A 52 -4.90 -7.43 2.84
N GLU A 53 -3.84 -6.64 2.94
CA GLU A 53 -2.74 -6.85 3.88
C GLU A 53 -2.40 -5.58 4.64
N VAL A 54 -2.13 -5.72 5.94
CA VAL A 54 -1.52 -4.69 6.78
C VAL A 54 -0.32 -5.33 7.47
N PRO A 55 0.88 -5.29 6.84
CA PRO A 55 2.05 -6.05 7.30
C PRO A 55 2.44 -5.76 8.74
N ARG A 56 2.31 -4.49 9.18
CA ARG A 56 2.71 -4.05 10.52
C ARG A 56 2.01 -4.81 11.65
N ILE A 57 0.77 -5.24 11.42
CA ILE A 57 -0.06 -5.98 12.39
C ILE A 57 -0.26 -7.44 11.98
N GLY A 58 0.45 -7.92 10.95
CA GLY A 58 0.32 -9.28 10.41
C GLY A 58 -1.08 -9.62 9.90
N LEU A 59 -1.87 -8.61 9.50
CA LEU A 59 -3.21 -8.83 8.97
C LEU A 59 -3.12 -9.23 7.50
N ARG A 60 -3.72 -10.36 7.15
CA ARG A 60 -4.02 -10.75 5.78
C ARG A 60 -5.47 -11.24 5.71
N ALA A 61 -6.26 -10.64 4.82
CA ALA A 61 -7.67 -10.91 4.67
C ALA A 61 -8.01 -11.22 3.22
N GLU A 62 -8.59 -12.39 2.97
CA GLU A 62 -9.24 -12.70 1.69
C GLU A 62 -10.69 -12.21 1.71
N PHE A 63 -11.30 -12.06 0.54
CA PHE A 63 -12.64 -11.48 0.40
C PHE A 63 -13.72 -12.47 -0.02
N GLU A 64 -14.92 -12.24 0.48
CA GLU A 64 -16.16 -12.82 -0.02
C GLU A 64 -16.41 -12.37 -1.47
N PRO A 65 -16.98 -13.24 -2.32
CA PRO A 65 -17.23 -12.89 -3.72
C PRO A 65 -18.33 -11.83 -3.90
N GLY A 66 -19.17 -11.62 -2.89
CA GLY A 66 -20.29 -10.66 -2.91
C GLY A 66 -20.11 -9.50 -1.95
N ASP A 67 -21.06 -8.57 -1.98
CA ASP A 67 -21.13 -7.50 -0.99
C ASP A 67 -21.38 -8.05 0.43
N CYS A 68 -20.93 -7.28 1.41
CA CYS A 68 -21.31 -7.50 2.80
C CYS A 68 -22.82 -7.59 2.94
N ARG A 69 -23.29 -8.59 3.67
CA ARG A 69 -24.71 -8.65 4.03
C ARG A 69 -25.03 -7.53 5.01
N VAL A 70 -26.25 -7.05 4.95
CA VAL A 70 -26.83 -6.19 5.99
C VAL A 70 -27.85 -7.00 6.75
N LYS A 71 -27.78 -6.99 8.08
CA LYS A 71 -28.76 -7.62 8.97
C LYS A 71 -29.13 -6.61 10.05
N ASP A 72 -30.42 -6.35 10.21
CA ASP A 72 -30.97 -5.41 11.19
C ASP A 72 -30.33 -4.00 11.08
N GLY A 73 -30.05 -3.56 9.86
CA GLY A 73 -29.42 -2.26 9.56
C GLY A 73 -27.90 -2.21 9.76
N ALA A 74 -27.27 -3.29 10.21
CA ALA A 74 -25.83 -3.37 10.45
C ALA A 74 -25.11 -4.25 9.43
N ILE A 75 -23.85 -3.91 9.13
CA ILE A 75 -22.96 -4.72 8.31
C ILE A 75 -22.68 -6.05 9.02
N ASN A 76 -22.90 -7.16 8.31
CA ASN A 76 -22.79 -8.52 8.84
C ASN A 76 -22.11 -9.44 7.81
N PRO A 77 -20.77 -9.50 7.79
CA PRO A 77 -20.02 -10.38 6.88
C PRO A 77 -20.54 -11.83 6.92
N ALA A 78 -20.49 -12.54 5.79
CA ALA A 78 -21.05 -13.89 5.69
C ALA A 78 -20.29 -14.93 6.51
N THR A 79 -18.98 -14.75 6.65
CA THR A 79 -18.08 -15.74 7.23
C THR A 79 -17.11 -15.11 8.23
N MET A 80 -16.68 -15.89 9.23
CA MET A 80 -15.69 -15.41 10.21
C MET A 80 -14.31 -15.13 9.60
N ARG A 81 -13.97 -15.79 8.49
CA ARG A 81 -12.59 -15.85 7.95
C ARG A 81 -12.35 -14.99 6.71
N LEU A 82 -13.39 -14.45 6.10
CA LEU A 82 -13.28 -13.58 4.94
C LEU A 82 -13.81 -12.20 5.28
N ALA A 83 -13.17 -11.18 4.72
CA ALA A 83 -13.69 -9.82 4.68
C ALA A 83 -14.72 -9.70 3.55
N CYS A 84 -15.49 -8.63 3.53
CA CYS A 84 -16.39 -8.30 2.44
C CYS A 84 -16.23 -6.82 2.09
N ALA A 85 -16.47 -6.49 0.81
CA ALA A 85 -16.66 -5.10 0.38
C ALA A 85 -18.12 -4.71 0.61
N PHE A 86 -18.40 -3.47 0.97
CA PHE A 86 -19.77 -2.99 1.12
C PHE A 86 -20.06 -1.90 0.11
N THR A 87 -20.87 -2.25 -0.89
CA THR A 87 -21.53 -1.30 -1.80
C THR A 87 -23.05 -1.45 -1.66
N ALA A 88 -23.79 -0.39 -1.94
CA ALA A 88 -25.25 -0.43 -1.95
C ALA A 88 -25.81 0.61 -2.93
N PRO A 89 -26.96 0.35 -3.61
CA PRO A 89 -27.53 1.30 -4.58
C PRO A 89 -27.89 2.68 -4.00
N ASP A 90 -28.16 2.75 -2.70
CA ASP A 90 -28.55 3.95 -1.96
C ASP A 90 -27.39 4.57 -1.16
N ARG A 91 -26.18 4.04 -1.30
CA ARG A 91 -24.98 4.55 -0.64
C ARG A 91 -23.96 4.96 -1.71
N PRO A 92 -23.18 6.02 -1.47
CA PRO A 92 -22.18 6.45 -2.44
C PRO A 92 -20.92 5.56 -2.40
N TYR A 93 -20.95 4.40 -1.77
CA TYR A 93 -19.77 3.58 -1.52
C TYR A 93 -19.35 2.83 -2.78
N GLU A 94 -18.07 2.90 -3.09
CA GLU A 94 -17.54 2.35 -4.33
C GLU A 94 -16.59 1.18 -4.11
N LEU A 95 -16.31 0.46 -5.18
CA LEU A 95 -15.29 -0.58 -5.20
C LEU A 95 -13.88 0.04 -5.28
N PRO A 96 -12.85 -0.66 -4.75
CA PRO A 96 -11.48 -0.18 -4.77
C PRO A 96 -10.93 -0.06 -6.19
N GLY A 97 -10.26 1.06 -6.45
CA GLY A 97 -9.55 1.35 -7.69
C GLY A 97 -8.81 2.68 -7.55
N THR A 98 -7.92 2.97 -8.50
CA THR A 98 -7.08 4.18 -8.50
C THR A 98 -7.86 5.51 -8.53
N HIS A 99 -9.10 5.47 -9.02
CA HIS A 99 -9.95 6.65 -9.20
C HIS A 99 -11.31 6.47 -8.51
N ALA A 100 -11.35 5.76 -7.38
CA ALA A 100 -12.56 5.69 -6.56
C ALA A 100 -12.95 7.12 -6.14
N SER A 101 -14.14 7.53 -6.57
CA SER A 101 -14.67 8.88 -6.43
C SER A 101 -15.29 9.14 -5.08
N ASP A 102 -15.51 8.07 -4.31
CA ASP A 102 -15.94 8.12 -2.92
C ASP A 102 -15.38 6.94 -2.12
N VAL A 103 -15.82 6.83 -0.85
CA VAL A 103 -15.32 5.88 0.13
C VAL A 103 -15.49 4.43 -0.31
N VAL A 104 -14.40 3.67 -0.16
CA VAL A 104 -14.39 2.22 -0.24
C VAL A 104 -14.62 1.64 1.15
N VAL A 105 -15.60 0.76 1.31
CA VAL A 105 -15.92 0.19 2.62
C VAL A 105 -15.62 -1.30 2.62
N THR A 106 -14.83 -1.74 3.61
CA THR A 106 -14.57 -3.16 3.85
C THR A 106 -14.92 -3.51 5.30
N ALA A 107 -15.45 -4.70 5.51
CA ALA A 107 -15.79 -5.18 6.83
C ALA A 107 -15.38 -6.63 7.04
N GLY A 108 -15.11 -6.98 8.29
CA GLY A 108 -14.69 -8.32 8.69
C GLY A 108 -15.07 -8.60 10.13
N HIS A 109 -15.30 -9.88 10.43
CA HIS A 109 -15.59 -10.30 11.80
C HIS A 109 -14.33 -10.24 12.67
N THR A 110 -14.58 -10.00 13.95
CA THR A 110 -13.67 -10.27 15.06
C THR A 110 -14.34 -11.27 15.98
N GLY A 111 -13.59 -12.17 16.61
CA GLY A 111 -14.19 -13.21 17.44
C GLY A 111 -13.65 -13.30 18.86
N ALA A 112 -14.54 -13.72 19.76
CA ALA A 112 -14.18 -14.24 21.08
C ALA A 112 -14.22 -15.76 21.01
N GLY A 113 -13.05 -16.39 20.90
CA GLY A 113 -12.90 -17.85 20.89
C GLY A 113 -12.91 -18.51 19.51
N VAL A 114 -13.40 -17.84 18.46
CA VAL A 114 -13.23 -18.24 17.06
C VAL A 114 -12.47 -17.14 16.33
N PRO A 115 -11.35 -17.43 15.62
CA PRO A 115 -10.60 -16.39 14.93
C PRO A 115 -11.46 -15.64 13.89
N GLY A 116 -11.50 -14.32 14.02
CA GLY A 116 -12.07 -13.40 13.04
C GLY A 116 -11.01 -12.86 12.09
N VAL A 117 -11.38 -12.65 10.83
CA VAL A 117 -10.47 -12.12 9.80
C VAL A 117 -9.84 -10.79 10.18
N PHE A 118 -10.53 -9.96 10.98
CA PHE A 118 -10.10 -8.63 11.39
C PHE A 118 -9.74 -8.55 12.89
N ASP A 119 -9.48 -9.67 13.56
CA ASP A 119 -9.04 -9.71 14.96
C ASP A 119 -7.84 -8.80 15.22
N SER A 120 -6.90 -8.76 14.27
CA SER A 120 -5.67 -7.98 14.42
C SER A 120 -5.87 -6.47 14.36
N LEU A 121 -7.04 -5.92 14.02
CA LEU A 121 -7.24 -4.45 13.92
C LEU A 121 -7.35 -3.76 15.29
N TYR A 122 -7.74 -4.49 16.34
CA TYR A 122 -7.99 -3.92 17.65
C TYR A 122 -7.66 -4.93 18.76
N ASP A 123 -6.87 -4.51 19.73
CA ASP A 123 -6.59 -5.30 20.92
C ASP A 123 -7.60 -4.96 22.03
N ALA A 124 -8.57 -5.85 22.22
CA ALA A 124 -9.59 -5.70 23.26
C ALA A 124 -9.01 -5.74 24.68
N ARG A 125 -7.80 -6.29 24.90
CA ARG A 125 -7.16 -6.35 26.23
C ARG A 125 -6.56 -5.02 26.64
N SER A 126 -5.85 -4.37 25.72
CA SER A 126 -5.30 -3.02 25.94
C SER A 126 -6.30 -1.92 25.61
N ASN A 127 -7.46 -2.27 25.03
CA ASN A 127 -8.50 -1.35 24.58
C ASN A 127 -7.93 -0.28 23.64
N ALA A 128 -7.22 -0.72 22.60
CA ALA A 128 -6.56 0.15 21.64
C ALA A 128 -6.54 -0.47 20.23
N HIS A 129 -6.51 0.41 19.22
CA HIS A 129 -6.13 0.01 17.87
C HIS A 129 -4.69 -0.50 17.86
N THR A 130 -4.45 -1.53 17.06
CA THR A 130 -3.10 -2.05 16.80
C THR A 130 -2.43 -1.33 15.63
N VAL A 131 -3.23 -0.76 14.73
CA VAL A 131 -2.81 0.12 13.64
C VAL A 131 -2.41 1.47 14.22
N THR A 132 -1.31 2.02 13.72
CA THR A 132 -0.86 3.38 13.99
C THR A 132 -1.04 4.26 12.75
N LEU A 133 -1.26 5.57 12.95
CA LEU A 133 -1.27 6.53 11.84
C LEU A 133 0.04 6.43 11.04
N GLY A 134 -0.08 6.41 9.71
CA GLY A 134 1.04 6.18 8.81
C GLY A 134 1.32 4.72 8.44
N ASP A 135 0.68 3.74 9.10
CA ASP A 135 0.78 2.34 8.69
C ASP A 135 0.16 2.14 7.30
N ALA A 136 0.76 1.22 6.53
CA ALA A 136 0.32 0.93 5.18
C ALA A 136 -0.64 -0.27 5.14
N LEU A 137 -1.71 -0.10 4.35
CA LEU A 137 -2.60 -1.15 3.90
C LEU A 137 -2.40 -1.36 2.40
N TYR A 138 -2.31 -2.61 1.98
CA TYR A 138 -2.18 -3.00 0.59
C TYR A 138 -3.38 -3.82 0.17
N MET A 139 -3.97 -3.52 -0.98
CA MET A 139 -5.12 -4.25 -1.51
C MET A 139 -4.90 -4.67 -2.96
N ARG A 140 -5.16 -5.94 -3.24
CA ARG A 140 -5.36 -6.44 -4.60
C ARG A 140 -6.83 -6.52 -4.92
N THR A 141 -7.14 -6.32 -6.19
CA THR A 141 -8.48 -6.41 -6.75
C THR A 141 -8.47 -7.35 -7.95
N GLU A 142 -9.64 -7.78 -8.41
CA GLU A 142 -9.76 -8.61 -9.63
C GLU A 142 -9.07 -7.98 -10.86
N ALA A 143 -9.07 -6.64 -10.95
CA ALA A 143 -8.46 -5.89 -12.04
C ALA A 143 -7.01 -5.46 -11.78
N SER A 144 -6.47 -5.65 -10.57
CA SER A 144 -5.11 -5.20 -10.24
C SER A 144 -4.01 -6.14 -10.74
N GLY A 145 -4.36 -7.36 -11.15
CA GLY A 145 -3.37 -8.40 -11.43
C GLY A 145 -2.52 -8.65 -10.19
N GLU A 146 -1.20 -8.60 -10.34
CA GLU A 146 -0.24 -8.75 -9.23
C GLU A 146 0.06 -7.45 -8.47
N ARG A 147 -0.42 -6.31 -8.97
CA ARG A 147 -0.15 -4.99 -8.38
C ARG A 147 -1.07 -4.69 -7.21
N TRP A 148 -0.61 -3.83 -6.31
CA TRP A 148 -1.30 -3.47 -5.08
C TRP A 148 -1.71 -1.99 -5.09
N LEU A 149 -2.96 -1.73 -4.72
CA LEU A 149 -3.39 -0.41 -4.26
C LEU A 149 -2.83 -0.19 -2.86
N LYS A 150 -1.97 0.82 -2.68
CA LYS A 150 -1.41 1.20 -1.39
C LYS A 150 -2.24 2.32 -0.77
N TYR A 151 -2.58 2.14 0.50
CA TYR A 151 -3.26 3.11 1.34
C TYR A 151 -2.46 3.34 2.63
N VAL A 152 -2.65 4.50 3.25
CA VAL A 152 -2.00 4.89 4.52
C VAL A 152 -3.05 5.24 5.56
N ALA A 153 -2.89 4.76 6.80
CA ALA A 153 -3.80 5.07 7.90
C ALA A 153 -3.76 6.56 8.25
N THR A 154 -4.94 7.21 8.25
CA THR A 154 -5.10 8.65 8.53
C THR A 154 -5.86 8.94 9.82
N ASP A 155 -6.74 8.03 10.23
CA ASP A 155 -7.60 8.21 11.39
C ASP A 155 -8.05 6.86 11.95
N LEU A 156 -8.39 6.86 13.24
CA LEU A 156 -8.79 5.70 14.03
C LEU A 156 -10.03 6.08 14.83
N HIS A 157 -11.07 5.26 14.75
CA HIS A 157 -12.34 5.52 15.42
C HIS A 157 -12.87 4.27 16.11
N ASP A 158 -13.52 4.47 17.25
CA ASP A 158 -14.08 3.41 18.06
C ASP A 158 -15.56 3.67 18.48
N PRO A 159 -16.44 4.02 17.51
CA PRO A 159 -17.81 4.45 17.78
C PRO A 159 -18.66 3.30 18.32
N THR A 160 -19.76 3.65 18.98
CA THR A 160 -20.81 2.68 19.27
C THR A 160 -21.53 2.28 17.98
N LYS A 161 -22.10 1.08 17.95
CA LYS A 161 -22.76 0.53 16.75
C LYS A 161 -23.92 1.39 16.25
N ASP A 162 -24.65 2.02 17.16
CA ASP A 162 -25.75 2.94 16.88
C ASP A 162 -25.26 4.29 16.34
N ALA A 163 -24.08 4.76 16.77
CA ALA A 163 -23.52 6.02 16.31
C ALA A 163 -22.80 5.90 14.96
N LEU A 164 -22.22 4.73 14.65
CA LEU A 164 -21.39 4.55 13.47
C LEU A 164 -22.06 5.04 12.19
N ALA A 165 -23.34 4.70 11.95
CA ALA A 165 -24.00 4.99 10.67
C ALA A 165 -24.15 6.48 10.32
N GLU A 166 -24.05 7.36 11.32
CA GLU A 166 -24.27 8.80 11.17
C GLU A 166 -23.02 9.62 11.52
N ASP A 167 -21.89 8.99 11.84
CA ASP A 167 -20.69 9.68 12.32
C ASP A 167 -19.92 10.38 11.17
N PRO A 168 -19.98 11.72 11.05
CA PRO A 168 -19.29 12.44 9.99
C PRO A 168 -17.77 12.40 10.14
N ALA A 169 -17.23 12.07 11.32
CA ALA A 169 -15.79 11.89 11.50
C ALA A 169 -15.30 10.60 10.81
N VAL A 170 -16.15 9.57 10.74
CA VAL A 170 -15.84 8.31 10.05
C VAL A 170 -16.09 8.41 8.54
N TRP A 171 -17.27 8.90 8.17
CA TRP A 171 -17.75 8.87 6.77
C TRP A 171 -17.42 10.13 5.96
N GLY A 172 -17.08 11.23 6.62
CA GLY A 172 -17.04 12.55 5.99
C GLY A 172 -18.44 13.16 5.84
N THR A 173 -18.49 14.40 5.35
CA THR A 173 -19.74 15.17 5.12
C THR A 173 -20.11 15.27 3.64
N GLY A 174 -19.44 14.50 2.78
CA GLY A 174 -19.57 14.50 1.33
C GLY A 174 -18.65 13.45 0.72
N ALA A 175 -18.45 13.48 -0.60
CA ALA A 175 -17.58 12.50 -1.26
C ALA A 175 -16.15 12.57 -0.74
N THR A 176 -15.56 11.39 -0.48
CA THR A 176 -14.18 11.25 0.02
C THR A 176 -13.32 10.41 -0.92
N PRO A 177 -12.92 10.94 -2.10
CA PRO A 177 -12.12 10.21 -3.08
C PRO A 177 -10.84 9.60 -2.50
N GLY A 178 -10.59 8.33 -2.83
CA GLY A 178 -9.43 7.58 -2.35
C GLY A 178 -9.47 7.17 -0.88
N ARG A 179 -10.54 7.48 -0.14
CA ARG A 179 -10.72 6.99 1.23
C ARG A 179 -11.14 5.53 1.23
N LEU A 180 -10.57 4.75 2.14
CA LEU A 180 -10.98 3.39 2.43
C LEU A 180 -11.27 3.26 3.93
N LEU A 181 -12.30 2.50 4.30
CA LEU A 181 -12.61 2.13 5.67
C LEU A 181 -12.45 0.62 5.85
N THR A 182 -11.74 0.22 6.91
CA THR A 182 -11.86 -1.14 7.46
C THR A 182 -12.71 -1.07 8.73
N ILE A 183 -13.77 -1.86 8.79
CA ILE A 183 -14.72 -1.87 9.89
C ILE A 183 -14.77 -3.27 10.51
N SER A 184 -14.53 -3.37 11.80
CA SER A 184 -14.74 -4.60 12.58
C SER A 184 -15.50 -4.31 13.87
N CYS A 185 -15.89 -5.36 14.59
CA CYS A 185 -16.44 -5.23 15.93
C CYS A 185 -15.29 -5.10 16.96
N ILE A 186 -15.49 -4.37 18.05
CA ILE A 186 -14.64 -4.55 19.24
C ILE A 186 -15.28 -5.66 20.03
N GLN A 187 -14.66 -6.85 20.05
CA GLN A 187 -15.23 -8.03 20.70
C GLN A 187 -14.68 -8.20 22.12
N PRO A 188 -15.46 -7.85 23.16
CA PRO A 188 -15.08 -8.14 24.53
C PRO A 188 -15.21 -9.65 24.83
N LEU A 189 -14.47 -10.12 25.83
CA LEU A 189 -14.36 -11.55 26.14
C LEU A 189 -15.67 -12.17 26.65
N LEU A 190 -16.52 -11.41 27.35
CA LEU A 190 -17.66 -11.93 28.13
C LEU A 190 -18.98 -11.18 27.90
N SER A 191 -19.06 -10.33 26.88
CA SER A 191 -20.28 -9.55 26.60
C SER A 191 -20.48 -9.35 25.10
N ASP A 192 -21.62 -8.77 24.74
CA ASP A 192 -21.88 -8.37 23.37
C ASP A 192 -20.94 -7.26 22.93
N SER A 193 -20.57 -7.29 21.65
CA SER A 193 -19.88 -6.17 21.02
C SER A 193 -20.89 -5.06 20.74
N VAL A 194 -20.71 -3.92 21.39
CA VAL A 194 -21.53 -2.71 21.21
C VAL A 194 -20.78 -1.57 20.52
N ARG A 195 -19.51 -1.80 20.16
CA ARG A 195 -18.62 -0.82 19.51
C ARG A 195 -17.95 -1.41 18.29
N ASN A 196 -17.52 -0.55 17.39
CA ASN A 196 -16.73 -0.92 16.23
C ASN A 196 -15.30 -0.43 16.40
N ALA A 197 -14.36 -1.10 15.74
CA ALA A 197 -13.05 -0.55 15.45
C ALA A 197 -13.06 -0.18 13.96
N VAL A 198 -12.79 1.09 13.68
CA VAL A 198 -12.75 1.62 12.32
C VAL A 198 -11.39 2.27 12.08
N VAL A 199 -10.77 1.92 10.96
CA VAL A 199 -9.56 2.59 10.48
C VAL A 199 -9.88 3.27 9.16
N GLY A 200 -9.59 4.57 9.08
CA GLY A 200 -9.60 5.31 7.84
C GLY A 200 -8.23 5.27 7.18
N TRP A 201 -8.24 4.98 5.90
CA TRP A 201 -7.05 4.88 5.06
C TRP A 201 -7.20 5.80 3.85
N GLN A 202 -6.10 6.42 3.42
CA GLN A 202 -6.05 7.26 2.23
C GLN A 202 -5.19 6.60 1.15
N PHE A 203 -5.71 6.54 -0.07
CA PHE A 203 -4.97 6.04 -1.23
C PHE A 203 -3.70 6.85 -1.48
N GLU A 204 -2.58 6.17 -1.62
CA GLU A 204 -1.26 6.76 -1.85
C GLU A 204 -0.74 6.47 -3.26
N GLY A 205 -1.02 5.28 -3.81
CA GLY A 205 -0.54 4.91 -5.13
C GLY A 205 -0.66 3.42 -5.44
N VAL A 206 -0.03 3.01 -6.54
CA VAL A 206 0.06 1.61 -6.96
C VAL A 206 1.51 1.14 -6.80
N VAL A 207 1.70 -0.05 -6.23
CA VAL A 207 3.02 -0.68 -6.06
C VAL A 207 3.03 -2.11 -6.59
N ASP A 208 4.20 -2.56 -7.04
CA ASP A 208 4.38 -3.93 -7.54
C ASP A 208 4.64 -4.96 -6.41
N ASP A 209 5.07 -4.49 -5.24
CA ASP A 209 5.42 -5.34 -4.09
C ASP A 209 5.19 -4.61 -2.76
N ILE A 210 4.99 -5.36 -1.67
CA ILE A 210 4.67 -4.89 -0.31
C ILE A 210 5.87 -4.95 0.66
N ARG A 211 7.09 -5.06 0.11
CA ARG A 211 8.35 -5.21 0.87
C ARG A 211 8.64 -4.06 1.83
#